data_AF-H8YYU7-F1
#
_entry.id   AF-H8YYU7-F1
#
_cell.length_a   1.000
_cell.length_b   1.000
_cell.length_c   1.000
_cell.angle_alpha   90.00
_cell.angle_beta   90.00
_cell.angle_gamma   90.00
#
_symmetry.space_group_name_H-M   'P 1'
#
loop_
_entity.id
_entity.type
_entity.pdbx_description
1 polymer ?
#
loop_
_entity_poly.entity_id
_entity_poly.type
_entity_poly.pdbx_seq_one_letter_code
_entity_poly.pdbx_strand_id
1 'polypeptide(L)'
;MNSVSLREQLISALGGGVGILATAALALWLFPAVDPALPWLIASMGSSAVLLFAVPHGPLSQPWPLLGGHLVSALIGVACARWLGTDLWSAATAAGLSIGAMHALRCLHPPGGATALTAVIGGPSITSLGFGFVLMPVAVNALTLLLLAVVWNAPWHWRRYPANWPARWRRDQDSGAPAAEPAAPMPLEHRHLAAALRAMDSFIDVSEPDLQRIFALATEEARHTRAATPPIRVGQAYSNGSFGQDWEIREVLALEQDADGSDTQVRFRRLAGQGRRCEGECSLETFRDWAVHAVERDENSWRPIDRTEPED
;
A
#
# COMPACT_ATOMS: atom_id res chain seq x y z
N MET A 1 6.65 18.89 11.95
CA MET A 1 5.18 18.78 11.81
C MET A 1 4.82 19.37 10.45
N ASN A 2 4.34 18.53 9.52
CA ASN A 2 3.93 18.97 8.19
C ASN A 2 2.74 19.93 8.34
N SER A 3 2.93 21.19 7.94
CA SER A 3 1.83 22.16 7.89
C SER A 3 1.05 21.92 6.61
N VAL A 4 -0.09 21.23 6.71
CA VAL A 4 -1.08 21.17 5.63
C VAL A 4 -1.44 22.59 5.21
N SER A 5 -1.44 22.88 3.91
CA SER A 5 -1.75 24.23 3.43
C SER A 5 -3.15 24.70 3.87
N LEU A 6 -3.33 26.00 4.14
CA LEU A 6 -4.64 26.55 4.54
C LEU A 6 -5.72 26.23 3.50
N ARG A 7 -5.35 26.21 2.22
CA ARG A 7 -6.22 25.79 1.12
C ARG A 7 -6.73 24.36 1.32
N GLU A 8 -5.84 23.43 1.60
CA GLU A 8 -6.19 22.02 1.83
C GLU A 8 -7.04 21.85 3.10
N GLN A 9 -6.74 22.60 4.17
CA GLN A 9 -7.56 22.63 5.38
C GLN A 9 -9.00 23.09 5.09
N LEU A 10 -9.17 24.16 4.32
CA LEU A 10 -10.48 24.69 3.95
C LEU A 10 -11.25 23.73 3.03
N ILE A 11 -10.59 23.13 2.04
CA ILE A 11 -11.23 22.14 1.15
C ILE A 11 -11.71 20.92 1.97
N SER A 12 -10.90 20.48 2.94
CA SER A 12 -11.24 19.37 3.82
C SER A 12 -12.42 19.69 4.73
N ALA A 13 -12.39 20.85 5.39
CA ALA A 13 -13.44 21.28 6.32
C ALA A 13 -14.78 21.52 5.60
N LEU A 14 -14.76 22.19 4.45
CA LEU A 14 -15.96 22.41 3.63
C LEU A 14 -16.49 21.08 3.08
N GLY A 15 -15.62 20.20 2.62
CA GLY A 15 -16.02 18.87 2.14
C GLY A 15 -16.71 18.04 3.22
N GLY A 16 -16.13 18.00 4.42
CA GLY A 16 -16.72 17.33 5.57
C GLY A 16 -18.08 17.91 5.95
N GLY A 17 -18.19 19.24 6.05
CA GLY A 17 -19.43 19.93 6.37
C GLY A 17 -20.54 19.68 5.34
N VAL A 18 -20.23 19.84 4.04
CA VAL A 18 -21.15 19.58 2.94
C VAL A 18 -21.53 18.10 2.90
N GLY A 19 -20.57 17.19 3.09
CA GLY A 19 -20.78 15.75 3.12
C GLY A 19 -21.78 15.32 4.17
N ILE A 20 -21.62 15.81 5.41
CA ILE A 20 -22.54 15.54 6.51
C ILE A 20 -23.92 16.15 6.24
N LEU A 21 -23.98 17.42 5.82
CA LEU A 21 -25.25 18.11 5.56
C LEU A 21 -26.05 17.40 4.44
N ALA A 22 -25.40 17.05 3.34
CA ALA A 22 -26.04 16.37 2.22
C ALA A 22 -26.49 14.94 2.59
N THR A 23 -25.68 14.22 3.37
CA THR A 23 -26.06 12.89 3.86
C THR A 23 -27.30 12.96 4.75
N ALA A 24 -27.32 13.90 5.69
CA ALA A 24 -28.46 14.17 6.56
C ALA A 24 -29.72 14.56 5.77
N ALA A 25 -29.58 15.51 4.83
CA ALA A 25 -30.69 15.98 4.00
C ALA A 25 -31.26 14.85 3.13
N LEU A 26 -30.42 13.99 2.56
CA LEU A 26 -30.86 12.84 1.79
C LEU A 26 -31.60 11.82 2.65
N ALA A 27 -31.09 11.52 3.85
CA ALA A 27 -31.76 10.63 4.80
C ALA A 27 -33.16 11.13 5.17
N LEU A 28 -33.30 12.43 5.45
CA LEU A 28 -34.59 13.07 5.73
C LEU A 28 -35.53 13.07 4.52
N TRP A 29 -34.99 13.27 3.31
CA TRP A 29 -35.78 13.29 2.08
C TRP A 29 -36.27 11.90 1.64
N LEU A 30 -35.44 10.88 1.78
CA LEU A 30 -35.82 9.50 1.44
C LEU A 30 -36.90 8.97 2.39
N PHE A 31 -36.94 9.48 3.61
CA PHE A 31 -37.84 8.95 4.64
C PHE A 31 -38.52 10.04 5.49
N PRO A 32 -39.38 10.88 4.89
CA PRO A 32 -40.04 12.00 5.56
C PRO A 32 -41.10 11.57 6.60
N ALA A 33 -41.52 10.30 6.57
CA ALA A 33 -42.52 9.71 7.45
C ALA A 33 -41.92 8.91 8.62
N VAL A 34 -40.61 8.92 8.78
CA VAL A 34 -39.94 8.20 9.86
C VAL A 34 -40.08 9.02 11.14
N ASP A 35 -40.39 8.33 12.24
CA ASP A 35 -40.52 8.92 13.56
C ASP A 35 -39.39 9.95 13.80
N PRO A 36 -39.69 11.21 14.16
CA PRO A 36 -38.65 12.21 14.44
C PRO A 36 -37.64 11.77 15.52
N ALA A 37 -37.95 10.71 16.28
CA ALA A 37 -37.04 10.06 17.22
C ALA A 37 -35.97 9.14 16.58
N LEU A 38 -36.11 8.78 15.30
CA LEU A 38 -35.15 7.91 14.60
C LEU A 38 -33.97 8.74 14.06
N PRO A 39 -32.72 8.35 14.37
CA PRO A 39 -31.57 9.13 13.96
C PRO A 39 -31.34 9.00 12.45
N TRP A 40 -31.55 10.12 11.76
CA TRP A 40 -31.24 10.32 10.34
C TRP A 40 -29.73 10.21 10.05
N LEU A 41 -28.89 10.45 11.05
CA LEU A 41 -27.44 10.32 10.96
C LEU A 41 -26.87 9.69 12.23
N ILE A 42 -25.95 8.75 12.09
CA ILE A 42 -25.20 8.21 13.23
C ILE A 42 -23.96 9.06 13.47
N ALA A 43 -23.62 9.31 14.73
CA ALA A 43 -22.45 10.12 15.10
C ALA A 43 -21.13 9.64 14.49
N SER A 44 -20.98 8.32 14.25
CA SER A 44 -19.81 7.74 13.55
C SER A 44 -19.62 8.26 12.12
N MET A 45 -20.66 8.79 11.48
CA MET A 45 -20.55 9.41 10.17
C MET A 45 -19.71 10.69 10.22
N GLY A 46 -19.70 11.40 11.35
CA GLY A 46 -18.86 12.58 11.57
C GLY A 46 -17.36 12.26 11.45
N SER A 47 -16.89 11.22 12.14
CA SER A 47 -15.48 10.79 12.06
C SER A 47 -15.14 10.16 10.71
N SER A 48 -16.11 9.50 10.06
CA SER A 48 -15.95 9.01 8.68
C SER A 48 -15.76 10.14 7.69
N ALA A 49 -16.51 11.23 7.83
CA ALA A 49 -16.32 12.45 7.03
C ALA A 49 -14.92 13.05 7.25
N VAL A 50 -14.43 13.10 8.49
CA VAL A 50 -13.04 13.55 8.73
C VAL A 50 -12.04 12.71 7.93
N LEU A 51 -12.16 11.38 7.95
CA LEU A 51 -11.25 10.51 7.20
C LEU A 51 -11.37 10.72 5.68
N LEU A 52 -12.59 10.70 5.15
CA LEU A 52 -12.84 10.79 3.71
C LEU A 52 -12.48 12.15 3.10
N PHE A 53 -12.65 13.23 3.86
CA PHE A 53 -12.45 14.58 3.37
C PHE A 53 -11.15 15.23 3.82
N ALA A 54 -10.49 14.77 4.90
CA ALA A 54 -9.18 15.30 5.30
C ALA A 54 -8.01 14.38 4.92
N VAL A 55 -8.26 13.07 4.82
CA VAL A 55 -7.22 12.07 4.47
C VAL A 55 -7.75 11.08 3.43
N PRO A 56 -8.16 11.55 2.22
CA PRO A 56 -8.82 10.69 1.24
C PRO A 56 -7.97 9.49 0.79
N HIS A 57 -6.64 9.62 0.73
CA HIS A 57 -5.74 8.54 0.33
C HIS A 57 -5.39 7.58 1.45
N GLY A 58 -5.82 7.87 2.68
CA GLY A 58 -5.58 7.02 3.82
C GLY A 58 -6.11 5.61 3.55
N PRO A 59 -5.37 4.55 3.95
CA PRO A 59 -5.82 3.18 3.76
C PRO A 59 -7.18 2.95 4.45
N LEU A 60 -7.39 3.56 5.61
CA LEU A 60 -8.64 3.47 6.39
C LEU A 60 -9.80 4.28 5.79
N SER A 61 -9.52 5.19 4.87
CA SER A 61 -10.52 6.00 4.15
C SER A 61 -11.02 5.33 2.88
N GLN A 62 -10.39 4.24 2.42
CA GLN A 62 -10.75 3.59 1.16
C GLN A 62 -12.17 2.97 1.21
N PRO A 63 -12.80 2.71 0.04
CA PRO A 63 -14.20 2.28 0.00
C PRO A 63 -14.51 1.01 0.79
N TRP A 64 -13.61 0.01 0.75
CA TRP A 64 -13.83 -1.25 1.46
C TRP A 64 -13.75 -1.11 2.99
N PRO A 65 -12.72 -0.45 3.57
CA PRO A 65 -12.74 -0.05 4.98
C PRO A 65 -14.00 0.71 5.38
N LEU A 66 -14.39 1.76 4.66
CA LEU A 66 -15.58 2.54 4.98
C LEU A 66 -16.85 1.67 5.03
N LEU A 67 -17.19 1.02 3.91
CA LEU A 67 -18.44 0.26 3.80
C LEU A 67 -18.39 -1.01 4.64
N GLY A 68 -17.35 -1.82 4.48
CA GLY A 68 -17.19 -3.08 5.20
C GLY A 68 -17.10 -2.85 6.71
N GLY A 69 -16.34 -1.85 7.14
CA GLY A 69 -16.17 -1.52 8.55
C GLY A 69 -17.46 -1.11 9.22
N HIS A 70 -18.27 -0.25 8.59
CA HIS A 70 -19.58 0.12 9.12
C HIS A 70 -20.58 -1.05 9.13
N LEU A 71 -20.70 -1.79 8.02
CA LEU A 71 -21.69 -2.86 7.88
C LEU A 71 -21.41 -4.03 8.84
N VAL A 72 -20.16 -4.47 8.93
CA VAL A 72 -19.73 -5.54 9.84
C VAL A 72 -19.95 -5.11 11.29
N SER A 73 -19.54 -3.88 11.64
CA SER A 73 -19.70 -3.37 13.00
C SER A 73 -21.17 -3.21 13.40
N ALA A 74 -22.02 -2.75 12.48
CA ALA A 74 -23.46 -2.64 12.72
C ALA A 74 -24.11 -4.03 12.92
N LEU A 75 -23.74 -5.02 12.11
CA LEU A 75 -24.23 -6.40 12.26
C LEU A 75 -23.85 -6.99 13.62
N ILE A 76 -22.58 -6.87 14.01
CA ILE A 76 -22.08 -7.35 15.30
C ILE A 76 -22.74 -6.59 16.46
N GLY A 77 -22.84 -5.27 16.36
CA GLY A 77 -23.49 -4.44 17.38
C GLY A 77 -24.95 -4.82 17.61
N VAL A 78 -25.72 -5.00 16.53
CA VAL A 78 -27.12 -5.45 16.63
C VAL A 78 -27.20 -6.87 17.20
N ALA A 79 -26.32 -7.79 16.78
CA ALA A 79 -26.31 -9.15 17.31
C ALA A 79 -26.03 -9.18 18.81
N CYS A 80 -25.03 -8.41 19.28
CA CYS A 80 -24.76 -8.23 20.70
C CYS A 80 -25.95 -7.62 21.44
N ALA A 81 -26.55 -6.55 20.90
CA ALA A 81 -27.71 -5.91 21.52
C ALA A 81 -28.89 -6.89 21.73
N ARG A 82 -29.11 -7.80 20.77
CA ARG A 82 -30.21 -8.78 20.83
C ARG A 82 -29.92 -9.98 21.72
N TRP A 83 -28.68 -10.44 21.78
CA TRP A 83 -28.33 -11.67 22.48
C TRP A 83 -27.74 -11.46 23.88
N LEU A 84 -27.04 -10.35 24.08
CA LEU A 84 -26.36 -10.02 25.34
C LEU A 84 -27.08 -8.90 26.11
N GLY A 85 -27.90 -8.10 25.41
CA GLY A 85 -28.62 -6.97 25.98
C GLY A 85 -27.91 -5.64 25.69
N THR A 86 -28.28 -4.59 26.44
CA THR A 86 -27.87 -3.20 26.17
C THR A 86 -27.02 -2.60 27.30
N ASP A 87 -26.32 -3.44 28.05
CA ASP A 87 -25.47 -3.03 29.15
C ASP A 87 -24.03 -2.68 28.69
N LEU A 88 -23.21 -2.20 29.64
CA LEU A 88 -21.83 -1.79 29.36
C LEU A 88 -20.99 -2.95 28.81
N TRP A 89 -21.20 -4.17 29.32
CA TRP A 89 -20.47 -5.36 28.87
C TRP A 89 -20.82 -5.75 27.44
N SER A 90 -22.10 -5.68 27.07
CA SER A 90 -22.56 -5.91 25.70
C SER A 90 -21.97 -4.89 24.73
N ALA A 91 -21.90 -3.62 25.14
CA ALA A 91 -21.33 -2.55 24.32
C ALA A 91 -19.81 -2.74 24.10
N ALA A 92 -19.07 -3.05 25.17
CA ALA A 92 -17.63 -3.34 25.07
C ALA A 92 -17.36 -4.59 24.21
N THR A 93 -18.17 -5.63 24.37
CA THR A 93 -18.08 -6.86 23.58
C THR A 93 -18.36 -6.59 22.10
N ALA A 94 -19.40 -5.83 21.79
CA ALA A 94 -19.73 -5.43 20.41
C ALA A 94 -18.59 -4.66 19.75
N ALA A 95 -18.00 -3.68 20.45
CA ALA A 95 -16.88 -2.91 19.94
C ALA A 95 -15.63 -3.79 19.71
N GLY A 96 -15.27 -4.62 20.69
CA GLY A 96 -14.10 -5.52 20.60
C GLY A 96 -14.23 -6.55 19.48
N LEU A 97 -15.39 -7.21 19.38
CA LEU A 97 -15.68 -8.16 18.29
C LEU A 97 -15.67 -7.46 16.93
N SER A 98 -16.19 -6.24 16.83
CA SER A 98 -16.17 -5.46 15.59
C SER A 98 -14.76 -5.13 15.15
N ILE A 99 -13.88 -4.72 16.07
CA ILE A 99 -12.46 -4.47 15.77
C ILE A 99 -11.78 -5.75 15.24
N GLY A 100 -11.97 -6.88 15.94
CA GLY A 100 -11.42 -8.17 15.52
C GLY A 100 -11.92 -8.61 14.15
N ALA A 101 -13.23 -8.50 13.90
CA ALA A 101 -13.85 -8.86 12.62
C ALA A 101 -13.37 -7.95 11.48
N MET A 102 -13.25 -6.65 11.72
CA MET A 102 -12.70 -5.72 10.74
C MET A 102 -11.23 -6.02 10.38
N HIS A 103 -10.42 -6.42 11.36
CA HIS A 103 -9.05 -6.89 11.10
C HIS A 103 -9.05 -8.14 10.22
N ALA A 104 -9.87 -9.14 10.55
CA ALA A 104 -9.96 -10.39 9.79
C ALA A 104 -10.42 -10.14 8.34
N LEU A 105 -11.38 -9.24 8.14
CA LEU A 105 -11.95 -8.90 6.84
C LEU A 105 -11.18 -7.80 6.08
N ARG A 106 -10.08 -7.30 6.66
CA ARG A 106 -9.24 -6.22 6.11
C ARG A 106 -10.04 -4.96 5.76
N CYS A 107 -11.07 -4.66 6.56
CA CYS A 107 -11.93 -3.48 6.42
C CYS A 107 -11.88 -2.59 7.66
N LEU A 108 -10.71 -2.49 8.31
CA LEU A 108 -10.53 -1.66 9.50
C LEU A 108 -10.89 -0.21 9.22
N HIS A 109 -11.98 0.25 9.84
CA HIS A 109 -12.44 1.61 9.78
C HIS A 109 -12.83 2.03 11.20
N PRO A 110 -12.00 2.83 11.89
CA PRO A 110 -12.23 3.17 13.29
C PRO A 110 -13.64 3.69 13.63
N PRO A 111 -14.32 4.48 12.77
CA PRO A 111 -15.73 4.85 12.98
C PRO A 111 -16.72 3.66 13.07
N GLY A 112 -16.35 2.49 12.53
CA GLY A 112 -17.09 1.24 12.69
C GLY A 112 -17.28 0.86 14.16
N GLY A 113 -16.25 1.01 15.01
CA GLY A 113 -16.37 0.72 16.45
C GLY A 113 -17.46 1.56 17.14
N ALA A 114 -17.56 2.85 16.81
CA ALA A 114 -18.64 3.72 17.29
C ALA A 114 -20.02 3.33 16.74
N THR A 115 -20.06 2.74 15.54
CA THR A 115 -21.29 2.21 14.92
C THR A 115 -21.79 0.98 15.69
N ALA A 116 -20.89 0.07 16.07
CA ALA A 116 -21.24 -1.08 16.93
C ALA A 116 -21.75 -0.62 18.30
N LEU A 117 -21.08 0.35 18.92
CA LEU A 117 -21.54 0.94 20.18
C LEU A 117 -22.94 1.55 20.04
N THR A 118 -23.18 2.32 18.98
CA THR A 118 -24.49 2.94 18.73
C THR A 118 -25.61 1.89 18.67
N ALA A 119 -25.36 0.74 18.04
CA ALA A 119 -26.36 -0.32 17.96
C ALA A 119 -26.77 -0.88 19.34
N VAL A 120 -25.88 -0.83 20.34
CA VAL A 120 -26.12 -1.36 21.69
C VAL A 120 -26.68 -0.29 22.64
N ILE A 121 -26.07 0.91 22.65
CA ILE A 121 -26.38 1.97 23.62
C ILE A 121 -27.14 3.16 23.02
N GLY A 122 -27.58 3.07 21.76
CA GLY A 122 -28.33 4.12 21.07
C GLY A 122 -29.77 4.32 21.54
N GLY A 123 -30.21 3.58 22.56
CA GLY A 123 -31.55 3.67 23.14
C GLY A 123 -32.63 2.98 22.30
N PRO A 124 -33.91 3.06 22.75
CA PRO A 124 -35.03 2.32 22.14
C PRO A 124 -35.25 2.63 20.66
N SER A 125 -34.99 3.85 20.20
CA SER A 125 -35.14 4.22 18.79
C SER A 125 -34.13 3.52 17.88
N ILE A 126 -32.96 3.14 18.39
CA ILE A 126 -31.99 2.34 17.66
C ILE A 126 -32.24 0.84 17.84
N THR A 127 -32.42 0.38 19.07
CA THR A 127 -32.49 -1.06 19.35
C THR A 127 -33.75 -1.70 18.78
N SER A 128 -34.85 -0.95 18.67
CA SER A 128 -36.09 -1.41 18.02
C SER A 128 -35.96 -1.65 16.52
N LEU A 129 -35.00 -0.99 15.84
CA LEU A 129 -34.73 -1.24 14.42
C LEU A 129 -34.17 -2.65 14.16
N GLY A 130 -33.52 -3.24 15.17
CA GLY A 130 -32.82 -4.51 15.02
C GLY A 130 -31.86 -4.48 13.82
N PHE A 131 -31.93 -5.50 12.96
CA PHE A 131 -31.08 -5.55 11.76
C PHE A 131 -31.44 -4.50 10.71
N GLY A 132 -32.60 -3.84 10.82
CA GLY A 132 -32.94 -2.67 10.01
C GLY A 132 -31.89 -1.56 10.14
N PHE A 133 -31.28 -1.40 11.33
CA PHE A 133 -30.21 -0.44 11.61
C PHE A 133 -29.05 -0.52 10.60
N VAL A 134 -28.71 -1.74 10.15
CA VAL A 134 -27.62 -2.01 9.21
C VAL A 134 -27.90 -1.40 7.84
N LEU A 135 -29.14 -1.55 7.35
CA LEU A 135 -29.54 -0.95 6.08
C LEU A 135 -29.76 0.55 6.24
N MET A 136 -30.53 0.92 7.26
CA MET A 136 -30.87 2.30 7.58
C MET A 136 -30.80 2.51 9.10
N PRO A 137 -29.97 3.44 9.60
CA PRO A 137 -29.29 4.49 8.83
C PRO A 137 -27.88 4.15 8.32
N VAL A 138 -27.28 3.00 8.69
CA VAL A 138 -25.84 2.75 8.46
C VAL A 138 -25.45 2.71 6.99
N ALA A 139 -25.99 1.78 6.20
CA ALA A 139 -25.56 1.58 4.81
C ALA A 139 -25.84 2.80 3.93
N VAL A 140 -27.02 3.41 4.09
CA VAL A 140 -27.40 4.62 3.34
C VAL A 140 -26.45 5.77 3.63
N ASN A 141 -26.11 6.01 4.90
CA ASN A 141 -25.20 7.09 5.26
C ASN A 141 -23.79 6.84 4.73
N ALA A 142 -23.25 5.64 4.92
CA ALA A 142 -21.90 5.29 4.46
C ALA A 142 -21.79 5.37 2.93
N LEU A 143 -22.79 4.88 2.20
CA LEU A 143 -22.81 4.95 0.73
C LEU A 143 -22.93 6.39 0.24
N THR A 144 -23.77 7.20 0.87
CA THR A 144 -23.93 8.61 0.50
C THR A 144 -22.65 9.38 0.72
N LEU A 145 -22.01 9.22 1.88
CA LEU A 145 -20.71 9.83 2.16
C LEU A 145 -19.63 9.37 1.18
N LEU A 146 -19.62 8.08 0.81
CA LEU A 146 -18.67 7.56 -0.17
C LEU A 146 -18.82 8.26 -1.52
N LEU A 147 -20.06 8.35 -2.04
CA LEU A 147 -20.34 9.00 -3.32
C LEU A 147 -19.95 10.47 -3.29
N LEU A 148 -20.28 11.17 -2.21
CA LEU A 148 -19.90 12.57 -2.02
C LEU A 148 -18.38 12.74 -1.93
N ALA A 149 -17.68 11.83 -1.25
CA ALA A 149 -16.23 11.85 -1.16
C ALA A 149 -15.59 11.64 -2.53
N VAL A 150 -16.11 10.75 -3.38
CA VAL A 150 -15.63 10.58 -4.77
C VAL A 150 -15.81 11.88 -5.56
N VAL A 151 -17.00 12.47 -5.53
CA VAL A 151 -17.30 13.71 -6.28
C VAL A 151 -16.49 14.89 -5.77
N TRP A 152 -16.38 15.05 -4.45
CA TRP A 152 -15.63 16.13 -3.79
C TRP A 152 -14.11 15.95 -3.87
N ASN A 153 -13.59 14.81 -4.29
CA ASN A 153 -12.14 14.65 -4.43
C ASN A 153 -11.69 14.56 -5.89
N ALA A 154 -12.61 14.29 -6.83
CA ALA A 154 -12.29 14.11 -8.24
C ALA A 154 -11.64 15.34 -8.94
N PRO A 155 -12.08 16.60 -8.71
CA PRO A 155 -11.47 17.79 -9.33
C PRO A 155 -9.99 18.04 -8.98
N TRP A 156 -9.48 17.50 -7.86
CA TRP A 156 -8.15 17.80 -7.36
C TRP A 156 -7.21 16.65 -7.67
N HIS A 157 -6.22 16.88 -8.54
CA HIS A 157 -5.31 15.80 -8.99
C HIS A 157 -4.54 15.15 -7.83
N TRP A 158 -4.19 15.92 -6.79
CA TRP A 158 -3.53 15.42 -5.59
C TRP A 158 -4.48 14.74 -4.61
N ARG A 159 -5.81 14.89 -4.71
CA ARG A 159 -6.82 14.30 -3.80
C ARG A 159 -7.54 13.08 -4.36
N ARG A 160 -7.16 12.58 -5.53
CA ARG A 160 -7.87 11.51 -6.24
C ARG A 160 -8.30 10.36 -5.33
N TYR A 161 -9.60 10.11 -5.32
CA TYR A 161 -10.27 9.11 -4.51
C TYR A 161 -11.23 8.30 -5.39
N PRO A 162 -11.23 6.96 -5.34
CA PRO A 162 -10.36 6.09 -4.52
C PRO A 162 -8.89 6.10 -4.99
N ALA A 163 -7.96 5.86 -4.05
CA ALA A 163 -6.52 5.97 -4.32
C ALA A 163 -5.98 4.87 -5.25
N ASN A 164 -6.62 3.69 -5.25
CA ASN A 164 -6.26 2.53 -6.05
C ASN A 164 -6.98 2.47 -7.41
N TRP A 165 -7.80 3.47 -7.75
CA TRP A 165 -8.38 3.56 -9.08
C TRP A 165 -7.24 3.69 -10.11
N PRO A 166 -7.23 2.90 -11.20
CA PRO A 166 -6.12 2.90 -12.15
C PRO A 166 -5.97 4.29 -12.73
N ALA A 167 -4.99 5.03 -12.22
CA ALA A 167 -4.55 6.29 -12.78
C ALA A 167 -3.92 5.95 -14.13
N ARG A 168 -4.74 5.93 -15.19
CA ARG A 168 -4.28 5.94 -16.59
C ARG A 168 -3.18 6.99 -16.83
N TRP A 169 -3.14 8.02 -16.00
CA TRP A 169 -2.18 9.12 -16.01
C TRP A 169 -0.76 8.77 -15.50
N ARG A 170 -0.56 7.65 -14.79
CA ARG A 170 0.79 7.24 -14.33
C ARG A 170 1.63 6.64 -15.47
N ARG A 171 1.00 6.27 -16.58
CA ARG A 171 1.68 5.66 -17.74
C ARG A 171 2.40 6.69 -18.61
N ASP A 172 1.97 7.96 -18.61
CA ASP A 172 2.53 8.99 -19.51
C ASP A 172 3.84 9.61 -18.99
N GLN A 173 4.14 9.52 -17.69
CA GLN A 173 5.43 10.01 -17.15
C GLN A 173 6.56 9.00 -17.31
N ASP A 174 6.28 7.70 -17.27
CA ASP A 174 7.29 6.65 -17.42
C ASP A 174 7.62 6.31 -18.88
N SER A 175 6.75 6.67 -19.84
CA SER A 175 6.88 6.23 -21.24
C SER A 175 7.67 7.18 -22.14
N GLY A 176 8.14 8.33 -21.65
CA GLY A 176 8.74 9.39 -22.48
C GLY A 176 10.11 9.90 -22.05
N ALA A 177 10.61 9.50 -20.87
CA ALA A 177 11.98 9.84 -20.48
C ALA A 177 12.95 8.85 -21.16
N PRO A 178 13.96 9.31 -21.90
CA PRO A 178 15.04 8.42 -22.32
C PRO A 178 15.59 7.74 -21.07
N ALA A 179 15.75 6.41 -21.12
CA ALA A 179 16.32 5.62 -20.03
C ALA A 179 17.66 6.26 -19.65
N ALA A 180 17.66 7.05 -18.58
CA ALA A 180 18.88 7.63 -18.06
C ALA A 180 19.74 6.45 -17.62
N GLU A 181 21.01 6.45 -18.04
CA GLU A 181 22.00 5.49 -17.56
C GLU A 181 21.88 5.35 -16.04
N PRO A 182 22.05 4.15 -15.47
CA PRO A 182 21.93 3.94 -14.04
C PRO A 182 23.00 4.78 -13.33
N ALA A 183 22.61 5.99 -12.95
CA ALA A 183 23.42 6.84 -12.09
C ALA A 183 23.65 6.07 -10.80
N ALA A 184 24.90 6.05 -10.34
CA ALA A 184 25.28 5.43 -9.07
C ALA A 184 24.25 5.80 -8.00
N PRO A 185 23.76 4.85 -7.18
CA PRO A 185 22.69 5.10 -6.22
C PRO A 185 23.06 6.32 -5.37
N MET A 186 22.42 7.46 -5.64
CA MET A 186 22.69 8.65 -4.85
C MET A 186 22.20 8.36 -3.43
N PRO A 187 23.03 8.57 -2.39
CA PRO A 187 22.59 8.35 -1.03
C PRO A 187 21.32 9.17 -0.73
N LEU A 188 20.23 8.47 -0.42
CA LEU A 188 18.98 9.10 0.01
C LEU A 188 19.17 9.66 1.42
N GLU A 189 19.52 10.95 1.49
CA GLU A 189 19.65 11.66 2.75
C GLU A 189 18.30 12.10 3.34
N HIS A 190 18.25 12.27 4.66
CA HIS A 190 17.10 12.76 5.42
C HIS A 190 16.47 14.04 4.84
N ARG A 191 17.29 14.99 4.36
CA ARG A 191 16.78 16.23 3.76
C ARG A 191 15.99 16.00 2.47
N HIS A 192 16.35 14.98 1.69
CA HIS A 192 15.67 14.63 0.45
C HIS A 192 14.30 14.01 0.75
N LEU A 193 14.23 13.13 1.75
CA LEU A 193 12.98 12.55 2.22
C LEU A 193 12.05 13.64 2.80
N ALA A 194 12.57 14.50 3.68
CA ALA A 194 11.80 15.60 4.25
C ALA A 194 11.30 16.60 3.19
N ALA A 195 12.09 16.87 2.15
CA ALA A 195 11.66 17.71 1.03
C ALA A 195 10.54 17.05 0.22
N ALA A 196 10.65 15.76 -0.10
CA ALA A 196 9.63 15.01 -0.81
C ALA A 196 8.30 14.93 -0.02
N LEU A 197 8.37 14.65 1.28
CA LEU A 197 7.19 14.63 2.16
C LEU A 197 6.47 15.98 2.23
N ARG A 198 7.22 17.09 2.26
CA ARG A 198 6.65 18.45 2.19
C ARG A 198 6.00 18.76 0.84
N ALA A 199 6.60 18.28 -0.26
CA ALA A 199 6.10 18.54 -1.61
C ALA A 199 4.79 17.80 -1.92
N MET A 200 4.52 16.66 -1.26
CA MET A 200 3.32 15.86 -1.54
C MET A 200 2.00 16.49 -1.06
N ASP A 201 2.02 17.58 -0.26
CA ASP A 201 0.88 18.30 0.34
C ASP A 201 -0.34 17.40 0.65
N SER A 202 -0.05 16.24 1.25
CA SER A 202 -1.00 15.17 1.55
C SER A 202 -0.68 14.62 2.94
N PHE A 203 -1.70 14.33 3.72
CA PHE A 203 -1.53 13.71 5.03
C PHE A 203 -1.13 12.23 4.85
N ILE A 204 0.11 11.91 5.19
CA ILE A 204 0.64 10.54 5.22
C ILE A 204 0.89 10.20 6.69
N ASP A 205 0.16 9.21 7.21
CA ASP A 205 0.31 8.71 8.58
C ASP A 205 1.53 7.77 8.69
N VAL A 206 2.70 8.28 8.31
CA VAL A 206 3.98 7.58 8.48
C VAL A 206 4.98 8.60 8.97
N SER A 207 5.57 8.32 10.13
CA SER A 207 6.58 9.21 10.70
C SER A 207 7.87 9.13 9.88
N GLU A 208 8.63 10.22 9.86
CA GLU A 208 9.96 10.24 9.20
C GLU A 208 10.90 9.13 9.72
N PRO A 209 10.96 8.83 11.03
CA PRO A 209 11.70 7.67 11.55
C PRO A 209 11.23 6.33 10.99
N ASP A 210 9.91 6.12 10.80
CA ASP A 210 9.39 4.87 10.24
C ASP A 210 9.78 4.70 8.77
N LEU A 211 9.78 5.77 7.99
CA LEU A 211 10.24 5.74 6.60
C LEU A 211 11.74 5.43 6.51
N GLN A 212 12.54 6.02 7.40
CA GLN A 212 13.96 5.68 7.51
C GLN A 212 14.16 4.22 7.88
N ARG A 213 13.36 3.69 8.81
CA ARG A 213 13.39 2.27 9.19
C ARG A 213 13.02 1.36 8.01
N ILE A 214 11.97 1.70 7.26
CA ILE A 214 11.58 0.96 6.05
C ILE A 214 12.73 0.97 5.03
N PHE A 215 13.35 2.13 4.78
CA PHE A 215 14.46 2.25 3.85
C PHE A 215 15.69 1.46 4.31
N ALA A 216 16.01 1.50 5.60
CA ALA A 216 17.11 0.74 6.18
C ALA A 216 16.87 -0.77 6.02
N LEU A 217 15.68 -1.27 6.37
CA LEU A 217 15.30 -2.68 6.21
C LEU A 217 15.33 -3.10 4.73
N ALA A 218 14.81 -2.27 3.82
CA ALA A 218 14.85 -2.55 2.39
C ALA A 218 16.29 -2.57 1.83
N THR A 219 17.16 -1.68 2.31
CA THR A 219 18.58 -1.63 1.91
C THR A 219 19.35 -2.82 2.47
N GLU A 220 19.06 -3.23 3.71
CA GLU A 220 19.60 -4.43 4.34
C GLU A 220 19.18 -5.69 3.57
N GLU A 221 17.90 -5.84 3.23
CA GLU A 221 17.40 -6.95 2.41
C GLU A 221 18.02 -6.97 1.00
N ALA A 222 18.17 -5.80 0.37
CA ALA A 222 18.83 -5.67 -0.92
C ALA A 222 20.31 -6.07 -0.84
N ARG A 223 20.99 -5.73 0.26
CA ARG A 223 22.37 -6.18 0.52
C ARG A 223 22.45 -7.67 0.80
N HIS A 224 21.51 -8.26 1.54
CA HIS A 224 21.45 -9.70 1.77
C HIS A 224 21.24 -10.47 0.47
N THR A 225 20.31 -10.00 -0.36
CA THR A 225 20.07 -10.57 -1.70
C THR A 225 21.30 -10.40 -2.59
N ARG A 226 22.01 -9.27 -2.51
CA ARG A 226 23.22 -8.99 -3.30
C ARG A 226 24.48 -9.71 -2.79
N ALA A 227 24.60 -9.97 -1.49
CA ALA A 227 25.74 -10.68 -0.88
C ALA A 227 25.73 -12.19 -1.15
N ALA A 228 24.64 -12.71 -1.74
CA ALA A 228 24.57 -14.05 -2.29
C ALA A 228 25.21 -14.17 -3.69
N THR A 229 26.08 -13.22 -4.10
CA THR A 229 26.87 -13.35 -5.33
C THR A 229 27.64 -14.68 -5.28
N PRO A 230 27.39 -15.61 -6.21
CA PRO A 230 28.05 -16.90 -6.22
C PRO A 230 29.57 -16.73 -6.41
N PRO A 231 30.41 -17.56 -5.77
CA PRO A 231 31.85 -17.50 -6.00
C PRO A 231 32.12 -17.74 -7.49
N ILE A 232 32.88 -16.83 -8.10
CA ILE A 232 33.23 -16.89 -9.52
C ILE A 232 34.24 -18.02 -9.74
N ARG A 233 33.87 -19.01 -10.55
CA ARG A 233 34.66 -20.20 -10.86
C ARG A 233 34.91 -20.29 -12.36
N VAL A 234 36.12 -20.68 -12.74
CA VAL A 234 36.46 -20.99 -14.13
C VAL A 234 35.63 -22.19 -14.60
N GLY A 235 35.09 -22.11 -15.80
CA GLY A 235 34.19 -23.10 -16.40
C GLY A 235 32.72 -22.99 -15.98
N GLN A 236 32.38 -22.06 -15.09
CA GLN A 236 30.99 -21.83 -14.65
C GLN A 236 30.32 -20.71 -15.48
N ALA A 237 29.05 -20.91 -15.81
CA ALA A 237 28.21 -19.88 -16.42
C ALA A 237 27.41 -19.10 -15.37
N TYR A 238 27.24 -17.80 -15.63
CA TYR A 238 26.52 -16.86 -14.78
C TYR A 238 25.54 -16.03 -15.62
N SER A 239 24.42 -15.65 -15.00
CA SER A 239 23.38 -14.78 -15.54
C SER A 239 23.35 -13.46 -14.77
N ASN A 240 23.08 -12.36 -15.47
CA ASN A 240 22.91 -11.04 -14.87
C ASN A 240 21.54 -10.79 -14.27
N GLY A 241 20.64 -11.78 -14.25
CA GLY A 241 19.31 -11.67 -13.66
C GLY A 241 18.39 -10.63 -14.33
N SER A 242 18.80 -10.08 -15.49
CA SER A 242 18.02 -9.10 -16.24
C SER A 242 16.97 -9.77 -17.13
N PHE A 243 16.05 -9.00 -17.71
CA PHE A 243 15.01 -9.53 -18.61
C PHE A 243 15.04 -8.80 -19.96
N GLY A 244 14.64 -9.48 -21.04
CA GLY A 244 14.52 -8.85 -22.36
C GLY A 244 15.86 -8.69 -23.08
N GLN A 245 16.14 -7.49 -23.61
CA GLN A 245 17.30 -7.24 -24.49
C GLN A 245 18.64 -7.21 -23.74
N ASP A 246 18.61 -6.94 -22.44
CA ASP A 246 19.78 -6.87 -21.56
C ASP A 246 20.10 -8.21 -20.89
N TRP A 247 19.26 -9.24 -21.09
CA TRP A 247 19.52 -10.57 -20.55
C TRP A 247 20.71 -11.23 -21.24
N GLU A 248 21.70 -11.62 -20.45
CA GLU A 248 22.96 -12.17 -20.95
C GLU A 248 23.48 -13.28 -20.03
N ILE A 249 24.14 -14.28 -20.63
CA ILE A 249 24.84 -15.34 -19.90
C ILE A 249 26.30 -15.36 -20.33
N ARG A 250 27.20 -15.36 -19.36
CA ARG A 250 28.65 -15.39 -19.54
C ARG A 250 29.24 -16.59 -18.83
N GLU A 251 30.09 -17.32 -19.54
CA GLU A 251 30.92 -18.39 -19.00
C GLU A 251 32.32 -17.86 -18.72
N VAL A 252 32.84 -18.13 -17.54
CA VAL A 252 34.19 -17.71 -17.15
C VAL A 252 35.20 -18.68 -17.76
N LEU A 253 36.07 -18.18 -18.64
CA LEU A 253 37.10 -18.98 -19.31
C LEU A 253 38.41 -19.02 -18.52
N ALA A 254 38.79 -17.91 -17.89
CA ALA A 254 40.01 -17.81 -17.10
C ALA A 254 39.92 -16.69 -16.07
N LEU A 255 40.66 -16.86 -14.98
CA LEU A 255 40.97 -15.83 -14.00
C LEU A 255 42.49 -15.60 -14.09
N GLU A 256 42.90 -14.48 -14.64
CA GLU A 256 44.30 -14.12 -14.86
C GLU A 256 44.69 -13.03 -13.86
N GLN A 257 45.76 -13.22 -13.10
CA GLN A 257 46.30 -12.18 -12.24
C GLN A 257 47.30 -11.34 -13.03
N ASP A 258 47.20 -10.02 -12.88
CA ASP A 258 48.17 -9.11 -13.47
C ASP A 258 49.58 -9.37 -12.91
N ALA A 259 50.61 -9.03 -13.70
CA ALA A 259 52.02 -9.31 -13.39
C ALA A 259 52.52 -8.67 -12.07
N ASP A 260 51.77 -7.70 -11.53
CA ASP A 260 52.04 -6.98 -10.27
C ASP A 260 51.22 -7.55 -9.08
N GLY A 261 50.40 -8.58 -9.32
CA GLY A 261 49.61 -9.29 -8.30
C GLY A 261 48.43 -8.51 -7.72
N SER A 262 48.15 -7.31 -8.24
CA SER A 262 47.20 -6.37 -7.65
C SER A 262 45.76 -6.46 -8.18
N ASP A 263 45.56 -6.90 -9.43
CA ASP A 263 44.22 -7.03 -10.04
C ASP A 263 44.03 -8.40 -10.71
N THR A 264 42.81 -8.94 -10.61
CA THR A 264 42.42 -10.21 -11.24
C THR A 264 41.46 -9.92 -12.37
N GLN A 265 41.88 -10.23 -13.60
CA GLN A 265 41.07 -10.13 -14.80
C GLN A 265 40.27 -11.43 -15.03
N VAL A 266 39.03 -11.27 -15.45
CA VAL A 266 38.12 -12.35 -15.82
C VAL A 266 37.98 -12.36 -17.33
N ARG A 267 38.50 -13.39 -17.98
CA ARG A 267 38.18 -13.67 -19.38
C ARG A 267 36.91 -14.48 -19.44
N PHE A 268 35.93 -14.06 -20.22
CA PHE A 268 34.63 -14.72 -20.31
C PHE A 268 34.13 -14.84 -21.76
N ARG A 269 33.21 -15.79 -21.98
CA ARG A 269 32.51 -15.99 -23.26
C ARG A 269 31.02 -15.79 -23.07
N ARG A 270 30.39 -15.07 -24.00
CA ARG A 270 28.93 -14.85 -24.01
C ARG A 270 28.21 -16.06 -24.62
N LEU A 271 27.44 -16.79 -23.81
CA LEU A 271 26.70 -17.97 -24.24
C LEU A 271 25.27 -17.65 -24.72
N ALA A 272 24.67 -16.58 -24.19
CA ALA A 272 23.35 -16.07 -24.57
C ALA A 272 23.28 -14.54 -24.39
N GLY A 273 22.38 -13.86 -25.11
CA GLY A 273 22.24 -12.40 -25.12
C GLY A 273 22.85 -11.71 -26.34
N GLN A 274 22.96 -10.37 -26.29
CA GLN A 274 23.59 -9.58 -27.37
C GLN A 274 25.10 -9.87 -27.45
N GLY A 275 25.61 -10.12 -28.66
CA GLY A 275 27.01 -10.50 -28.86
C GLY A 275 27.31 -11.97 -28.50
N ARG A 276 26.33 -12.86 -28.64
CA ARG A 276 26.52 -14.31 -28.45
C ARG A 276 27.74 -14.83 -29.22
N ARG A 277 28.56 -15.65 -28.57
CA ARG A 277 29.85 -16.20 -29.05
C ARG A 277 31.02 -15.20 -29.12
N CYS A 278 30.86 -13.98 -28.62
CA CYS A 278 31.99 -13.09 -28.41
C CYS A 278 32.66 -13.38 -27.05
N GLU A 279 33.98 -13.20 -27.02
CA GLU A 279 34.77 -13.23 -25.78
C GLU A 279 35.06 -11.79 -25.35
N GLY A 280 35.27 -11.60 -24.05
CA GLY A 280 35.58 -10.31 -23.44
C GLY A 280 36.36 -10.47 -22.15
N GLU A 281 36.91 -9.36 -21.67
CA GLU A 281 37.70 -9.30 -20.45
C GLU A 281 37.22 -8.14 -19.59
N CYS A 282 37.17 -8.34 -18.27
CA CYS A 282 36.89 -7.29 -17.29
C CYS A 282 37.48 -7.67 -15.92
N SER A 283 37.58 -6.71 -15.00
CA SER A 283 38.04 -7.00 -13.64
C SER A 283 37.09 -7.95 -12.89
N LEU A 284 37.62 -8.67 -11.91
CA LEU A 284 36.86 -9.60 -11.07
C LEU A 284 35.74 -8.91 -10.30
N GLU A 285 35.96 -7.69 -9.85
CA GLU A 285 34.94 -6.89 -9.16
C GLU A 285 33.79 -6.54 -10.12
N THR A 286 34.12 -6.06 -11.33
CA THR A 286 33.13 -5.76 -12.38
C THR A 286 32.31 -7.00 -12.75
N PHE A 287 32.96 -8.17 -12.85
CA PHE A 287 32.26 -9.41 -13.17
C PHE A 287 31.35 -9.87 -12.02
N ARG A 288 31.79 -9.74 -10.77
CA ARG A 288 30.98 -10.07 -9.58
C ARG A 288 29.74 -9.20 -9.46
N ASP A 289 29.85 -7.91 -9.75
CA ASP A 289 28.71 -7.00 -9.76
C ASP A 289 27.69 -7.34 -10.87
N TRP A 290 28.17 -7.87 -12.00
CA TRP A 290 27.32 -8.31 -13.10
C TRP A 290 26.70 -9.71 -12.86
N ALA A 291 27.38 -10.63 -12.16
CA ALA A 291 26.97 -12.03 -12.01
C ALA A 291 25.98 -12.25 -10.85
N VAL A 292 24.67 -12.22 -11.14
CA VAL A 292 23.60 -12.37 -10.15
C VAL A 292 23.33 -13.84 -9.79
N HIS A 293 23.29 -14.73 -10.79
CA HIS A 293 23.01 -16.16 -10.58
C HIS A 293 24.04 -17.04 -11.27
N ALA A 294 24.53 -18.07 -10.59
CA ALA A 294 25.24 -19.17 -11.24
C ALA A 294 24.19 -20.02 -11.96
N VAL A 295 24.43 -20.33 -13.24
CA VAL A 295 23.47 -21.05 -14.08
C VAL A 295 24.13 -22.24 -14.74
N GLU A 296 23.35 -23.28 -14.97
CA GLU A 296 23.71 -24.43 -15.80
C GLU A 296 22.78 -24.53 -17.01
N ARG A 297 23.26 -25.21 -18.04
CA ARG A 297 22.50 -25.41 -19.27
C ARG A 297 21.65 -26.68 -19.15
N ASP A 298 20.34 -26.50 -19.15
CA ASP A 298 19.36 -27.58 -19.16
C ASP A 298 18.69 -27.64 -20.54
N GLU A 299 19.16 -28.58 -21.37
CA GLU A 299 18.79 -28.77 -22.78
C GLU A 299 18.88 -27.49 -23.63
N ASN A 300 17.77 -26.74 -23.70
CA ASN A 300 17.61 -25.51 -24.45
C ASN A 300 17.27 -24.29 -23.57
N SER A 301 17.37 -24.44 -22.26
CA SER A 301 17.11 -23.41 -21.24
C SER A 301 18.28 -23.27 -20.27
N TRP A 302 18.26 -22.22 -19.47
CA TRP A 302 19.26 -21.97 -18.43
C TRP A 302 18.58 -21.94 -17.08
N ARG A 303 19.08 -22.73 -16.13
CA ARG A 303 18.51 -22.83 -14.78
C ARG A 303 19.52 -22.34 -13.74
N PRO A 304 19.08 -21.60 -12.70
CA PRO A 304 19.92 -21.29 -11.55
C PRO A 304 20.36 -22.58 -10.86
N ILE A 305 21.62 -22.61 -10.42
CA ILE A 305 22.15 -23.70 -9.60
C ILE A 305 21.74 -23.43 -8.15
N ASP A 306 20.66 -24.06 -7.69
CA ASP A 306 20.26 -24.02 -6.27
C ASP A 306 21.21 -24.91 -5.45
N ARG A 307 21.96 -24.30 -4.52
CA ARG A 307 22.75 -25.06 -3.53
C ARG A 307 21.84 -25.62 -2.44
N THR A 308 21.11 -26.69 -2.76
CA THR A 308 20.44 -27.52 -1.75
C THR A 308 20.64 -29.01 -1.98
N GLU A 309 21.82 -29.44 -2.43
CA GLU A 309 22.26 -30.83 -2.22
C GLU A 309 23.71 -30.83 -1.70
N PRO A 310 23.97 -31.50 -0.56
CA PRO A 310 25.33 -31.71 -0.08
C PRO A 310 26.02 -32.75 -0.97
N GLU A 311 27.23 -32.45 -1.44
CA GLU A 311 28.09 -33.46 -2.06
C GLU A 311 28.54 -34.45 -0.97
N ASP A 312 28.26 -35.74 -1.20
CA ASP A 312 28.58 -36.90 -0.36
C ASP A 312 30.08 -37.08 -0.05
#